data_AF-A0A174WH65-F1
#
_entry.id   AF-A0A174WH65-F1
#
_cell.length_a   1.000
_cell.length_b   1.000
_cell.length_c   1.000
_cell.angle_alpha   90.00
_cell.angle_beta   90.00
_cell.angle_gamma   90.00
#
_symmetry.space_group_name_H-M   'P 1'
#
loop_
_entity.id
_entity.type
_entity.pdbx_description
1 polymer ?
#
loop_
_entity_poly.entity_id
_entity_poly.type
_entity_poly.pdbx_seq_one_letter_code
_entity_poly.pdbx_strand_id
1 'polypeptide(L)'
;MKTNELYLKTLFCCCACDGEIAQEEVDMIKELTENSTLFQEIQVEYSINEYVNQINSQGKAFLKDYLSELSNTVLSDDEQITLIDLAIKMIEADKQVLYSEVKFFKKIRSRITVSDEQILLKLSGIENYLQPGICAENKDFEDVGGFKQISF
;
A
#
# COMPACT_ATOMS: atom_id res chain seq x y z
N MET A 1 10.01 13.06 2.65
CA MET A 1 9.12 12.15 3.39
C MET A 1 9.98 11.07 4.04
N LYS A 2 9.68 10.68 5.28
CA LYS A 2 10.42 9.58 5.93
C LYS A 2 9.94 8.23 5.39
N THR A 3 10.79 7.21 5.35
CA THR A 3 10.43 5.85 4.91
C THR A 3 9.22 5.30 5.66
N ASN A 4 9.15 5.55 6.97
CA ASN A 4 8.06 5.08 7.82
C ASN A 4 6.69 5.66 7.39
N GLU A 5 6.65 6.92 6.96
CA GLU A 5 5.42 7.55 6.43
C GLU A 5 5.03 6.92 5.09
N LEU A 6 6.03 6.54 4.28
CA LEU A 6 5.82 5.87 3.00
C LEU A 6 5.15 4.52 3.22
N TYR A 7 5.63 3.73 4.19
CA TYR A 7 5.02 2.47 4.55
C TYR A 7 3.56 2.61 4.98
N LEU A 8 3.26 3.60 5.82
CA LEU A 8 1.88 3.81 6.25
C LEU A 8 0.99 4.25 5.09
N LYS A 9 1.51 5.13 4.22
CA LYS A 9 0.82 5.57 3.01
C LYS A 9 0.61 4.41 2.02
N THR A 10 1.57 3.46 1.93
CA THR A 10 1.43 2.23 1.14
C THR A 10 0.25 1.40 1.62
N LEU A 11 0.20 1.10 2.92
CA LEU A 11 -0.88 0.33 3.54
C LEU A 11 -2.23 0.98 3.22
N PHE A 12 -2.35 2.28 3.51
CA PHE A 12 -3.56 3.04 3.24
C PHE A 12 -3.97 3.03 1.76
N CYS A 13 -3.03 3.24 0.83
CA CYS A 13 -3.34 3.24 -0.59
C CYS A 13 -3.80 1.88 -1.09
N CYS A 14 -3.26 0.77 -0.57
CA CYS A 14 -3.70 -0.57 -0.95
C CYS A 14 -5.17 -0.78 -0.56
N CYS A 15 -5.57 -0.39 0.65
CA CYS A 15 -6.97 -0.50 1.11
C CYS A 15 -7.88 0.38 0.27
N ALA A 16 -7.51 1.66 0.14
CA ALA A 16 -8.37 2.65 -0.50
C ALA A 16 -8.45 2.52 -2.04
N CYS A 17 -7.88 1.46 -2.64
CA CYS A 17 -7.87 1.25 -4.09
C CYS A 17 -9.20 0.76 -4.65
N ASP A 18 -9.99 0.05 -3.86
CA ASP A 18 -11.30 -0.49 -4.24
C ASP A 18 -12.46 0.49 -3.97
N GLY A 19 -12.17 1.60 -3.28
CA GLY A 19 -13.15 2.63 -2.93
C GLY A 19 -13.87 2.39 -1.60
N GLU A 20 -13.51 1.33 -0.87
CA GLU A 20 -13.96 1.05 0.49
C GLU A 20 -12.73 0.94 1.41
N ILE A 21 -12.91 1.10 2.71
CA ILE A 21 -11.90 0.70 3.69
C ILE A 21 -12.63 -0.12 4.73
N ALA A 22 -12.38 -1.43 4.74
CA ALA A 22 -13.02 -2.36 5.66
C ALA A 22 -12.44 -2.21 7.07
N GLN A 23 -13.21 -2.65 8.08
CA GLN A 23 -12.74 -2.60 9.46
C GLN A 23 -11.54 -3.54 9.67
N GLU A 24 -11.54 -4.69 8.99
CA GLU A 24 -10.45 -5.67 8.98
C GLU A 24 -9.12 -5.04 8.52
N GLU A 25 -9.17 -4.14 7.55
CA GLU A 25 -8.00 -3.42 7.06
C GLU A 25 -7.48 -2.42 8.08
N VAL A 26 -8.39 -1.66 8.71
CA VAL A 26 -8.06 -0.76 9.81
C VAL A 26 -7.42 -1.53 10.97
N ASP A 27 -8.00 -2.67 11.34
CA ASP A 27 -7.49 -3.53 12.41
C ASP A 27 -6.11 -4.10 12.06
N MET A 28 -5.86 -4.47 10.80
CA MET A 28 -4.54 -4.88 10.32
C MET A 28 -3.52 -3.75 10.41
N ILE A 29 -3.86 -2.53 9.99
CA ILE A 29 -2.97 -1.37 10.11
C ILE A 29 -2.65 -1.10 11.59
N LYS A 30 -3.65 -1.20 12.47
CA LYS A 30 -3.47 -1.05 13.91
C LYS A 30 -2.54 -2.13 14.47
N GLU A 31 -2.78 -3.39 14.13
CA GLU A 31 -1.94 -4.51 14.58
C GLU A 31 -0.50 -4.37 14.08
N LEU A 32 -0.30 -4.02 12.81
CA LEU A 32 1.02 -3.80 12.22
C LEU A 32 1.75 -2.64 12.91
N THR A 33 1.03 -1.57 13.26
CA THR A 33 1.62 -0.38 13.88
C THR A 33 1.89 -0.56 15.37
N GLU A 34 1.09 -1.35 16.08
CA GLU A 34 1.32 -1.71 17.48
C GLU A 34 2.45 -2.74 17.64
N ASN A 35 2.55 -3.72 16.73
CA ASN A 35 3.56 -4.78 16.81
C ASN A 35 4.89 -4.42 16.14
N SER A 36 4.95 -3.35 15.36
CA SER A 36 6.15 -2.95 14.63
C SER A 36 6.77 -1.68 15.19
N THR A 37 8.08 -1.71 15.40
CA THR A 37 8.86 -0.51 15.76
C THR A 37 8.95 0.50 14.62
N LEU A 38 8.57 0.11 13.39
CA LEU A 38 8.59 0.96 12.20
C LEU A 38 7.70 2.20 12.32
N PHE A 39 6.62 2.13 13.12
CA PHE A 39 5.59 3.17 13.19
C PHE A 39 5.55 3.91 14.54
N GLN A 40 6.44 3.59 15.48
CA GLN A 40 6.42 4.16 16.84
C GLN A 40 6.57 5.70 16.89
N GLU A 41 7.21 6.29 15.88
CA GLU A 41 7.39 7.74 15.79
C GLU A 41 6.29 8.45 14.98
N ILE A 42 5.30 7.72 14.47
CA ILE A 42 4.23 8.26 13.62
C ILE A 42 2.92 8.28 14.39
N GLN A 43 2.18 9.38 14.27
CA GLN A 43 0.80 9.44 14.73
C GLN A 43 -0.12 8.75 13.71
N VAL A 44 -0.17 7.42 13.75
CA VAL A 44 -0.88 6.58 12.77
C VAL A 44 -2.32 7.01 12.55
N GLU A 45 -3.10 7.21 13.63
CA GLU A 45 -4.50 7.68 13.55
C GLU A 45 -4.63 9.00 12.80
N TYR A 46 -3.78 9.96 13.15
CA TYR A 46 -3.79 11.27 12.55
C TYR A 46 -3.40 11.20 11.07
N SER A 47 -2.33 10.48 10.75
CA SER A 47 -1.84 10.31 9.37
C SER A 47 -2.88 9.61 8.48
N ILE A 48 -3.52 8.54 8.96
CA ILE A 48 -4.57 7.83 8.22
C ILE A 48 -5.74 8.76 7.95
N ASN A 49 -6.23 9.51 8.95
CA ASN A 49 -7.32 10.46 8.75
C ASN A 49 -6.96 11.59 7.80
N GLU A 50 -5.72 12.06 7.82
CA GLU A 50 -5.21 13.02 6.84
C GLU A 50 -5.17 12.42 5.43
N TYR A 51 -4.79 11.15 5.27
CA TYR A 51 -4.84 10.47 3.98
C TYR A 51 -6.28 10.28 3.49
N VAL A 52 -7.23 9.94 4.37
CA VAL A 52 -8.67 9.90 4.09
C VAL A 52 -9.15 11.26 3.59
N ASN A 53 -8.81 12.36 4.26
CA ASN A 53 -9.17 13.71 3.82
C ASN A 53 -8.59 14.04 2.44
N GLN A 54 -7.32 13.69 2.22
CA GLN A 54 -6.64 13.95 0.95
C GLN A 54 -7.23 13.14 -0.20
N ILE A 55 -7.44 11.83 -0.03
CA ILE A 55 -8.03 10.98 -1.07
C ILE A 55 -9.50 11.34 -1.30
N ASN A 56 -10.24 11.79 -0.29
CA ASN A 56 -11.60 12.32 -0.49
C ASN A 56 -11.62 13.61 -1.30
N SER A 57 -10.61 14.46 -1.14
CA SER A 57 -10.51 15.72 -1.89
C SER A 57 -9.92 15.54 -3.29
N GLN A 58 -8.98 14.61 -3.46
CA GLN A 58 -8.17 14.47 -4.67
C GLN A 58 -8.52 13.20 -5.49
N GLY A 59 -9.24 12.27 -4.88
CA GLY A 59 -9.55 10.95 -5.42
C GLY A 59 -8.30 10.23 -5.90
N LYS A 60 -8.38 9.67 -7.12
CA LYS A 60 -7.27 8.99 -7.78
C LYS A 60 -6.00 9.81 -8.00
N ALA A 61 -6.07 11.15 -7.91
CA ALA A 61 -4.87 11.97 -7.99
C ALA A 61 -3.94 11.72 -6.79
N PHE A 62 -4.48 11.42 -5.61
CA PHE A 62 -3.71 11.03 -4.43
C PHE A 62 -2.90 9.75 -4.67
N LEU A 63 -3.50 8.73 -5.28
CA LEU A 63 -2.82 7.48 -5.63
C LEU A 63 -1.70 7.72 -6.66
N LYS A 64 -1.92 8.60 -7.63
CA LYS A 64 -0.89 9.00 -8.61
C LYS A 64 0.26 9.75 -7.95
N ASP A 65 -0.06 10.67 -7.05
CA ASP A 65 0.92 11.45 -6.29
C ASP A 65 1.82 10.53 -5.45
N TYR A 66 1.21 9.61 -4.70
CA TYR A 66 1.95 8.57 -3.96
C TYR A 66 2.90 7.76 -4.84
N LEU A 67 2.46 7.28 -6.01
CA LEU A 67 3.35 6.54 -6.92
C LEU A 67 4.51 7.41 -7.44
N SER A 68 4.27 8.71 -7.63
CA SER A 68 5.33 9.64 -8.02
C SER A 68 6.31 9.85 -6.87
N GLU A 69 5.83 9.99 -5.63
CA GLU A 69 6.67 10.11 -4.44
C GLU A 69 7.49 8.84 -4.22
N LEU A 70 6.88 7.67 -4.34
CA LEU A 70 7.54 6.36 -4.27
C LEU A 70 8.67 6.27 -5.31
N SER A 71 8.40 6.70 -6.55
CA SER A 71 9.41 6.69 -7.63
C SER A 71 10.53 7.71 -7.43
N ASN A 72 10.29 8.80 -6.70
CA ASN A 72 11.27 9.84 -6.41
C ASN A 72 12.05 9.56 -5.10
N THR A 73 11.57 8.62 -4.28
CA THR A 73 12.19 8.27 -3.01
C THR A 73 13.24 7.20 -3.24
N VAL A 74 14.46 7.45 -2.75
CA VAL A 74 15.54 6.47 -2.80
C VAL A 74 15.39 5.52 -1.61
N LEU A 75 14.85 4.33 -1.88
CA LEU A 75 14.71 3.25 -0.91
C LEU A 75 15.85 2.24 -1.10
N SER A 76 16.41 1.73 0.00
CA SER A 76 17.31 0.58 -0.03
C SER A 76 16.56 -0.71 -0.37
N ASP A 77 17.28 -1.75 -0.80
CA ASP A 77 16.69 -3.06 -1.13
C ASP A 77 15.84 -3.61 0.04
N ASP A 78 16.33 -3.46 1.28
CA ASP A 78 15.63 -3.90 2.49
C ASP A 78 14.33 -3.12 2.71
N GLU A 79 14.36 -1.80 2.48
CA GLU A 79 13.19 -0.96 2.62
C GLU A 79 12.14 -1.25 1.53
N GLN A 80 12.60 -1.51 0.31
CA GLN A 80 11.77 -1.91 -0.83
C GLN A 80 11.07 -3.25 -0.57
N ILE A 81 11.80 -4.24 -0.04
CA ILE A 81 11.24 -5.55 0.33
C ILE A 81 10.22 -5.38 1.45
N THR A 82 10.52 -4.57 2.46
CA THR A 82 9.58 -4.29 3.56
C THR A 82 8.29 -3.63 3.04
N LEU A 83 8.40 -2.71 2.10
CA LEU A 83 7.23 -2.07 1.47
C LEU A 83 6.35 -3.10 0.74
N ILE A 84 6.98 -4.02 0.00
CA ILE A 84 6.29 -5.10 -0.71
C ILE A 84 5.59 -6.05 0.27
N ASP A 85 6.26 -6.45 1.34
CA ASP A 85 5.70 -7.30 2.40
C ASP A 85 4.44 -6.67 3.01
N LEU A 86 4.54 -5.40 3.40
CA LEU A 86 3.44 -4.64 3.97
C LEU A 86 2.28 -4.52 2.99
N ALA A 87 2.54 -4.21 1.72
CA ALA A 87 1.51 -4.11 0.71
C ALA A 87 0.77 -5.44 0.52
N ILE A 88 1.47 -6.58 0.49
CA ILE A 88 0.84 -7.89 0.31
C ILE A 88 0.03 -8.28 1.55
N LYS A 89 0.58 -8.11 2.76
CA LYS A 89 -0.14 -8.37 4.00
C LYS A 89 -1.45 -7.59 4.09
N MET A 90 -1.43 -6.35 3.62
CA MET A 90 -2.61 -5.49 3.57
C MET A 90 -3.68 -6.03 2.63
N ILE A 91 -3.28 -6.39 1.41
CA ILE A 91 -4.17 -6.95 0.37
C ILE A 91 -4.77 -8.30 0.80
N GLU A 92 -4.07 -9.04 1.66
CA GLU A 92 -4.55 -10.32 2.20
C GLU A 92 -5.31 -10.17 3.53
N ALA A 93 -5.39 -8.96 4.10
CA ALA A 93 -5.92 -8.70 5.42
C ALA A 93 -7.42 -9.03 5.54
N ASP A 94 -8.20 -8.59 4.57
CA ASP A 94 -9.64 -8.81 4.48
C ASP A 94 -9.98 -10.19 3.86
N LYS A 95 -8.96 -10.99 3.51
CA LYS A 95 -9.04 -12.28 2.79
C LYS A 95 -9.73 -12.19 1.43
N GLN A 96 -9.88 -10.99 0.87
CA GLN A 96 -10.49 -10.77 -0.44
C GLN A 96 -9.53 -9.97 -1.31
N VAL A 97 -8.61 -10.67 -1.94
CA VAL A 97 -7.69 -10.07 -2.91
C VAL A 97 -8.46 -9.61 -4.15
N LEU A 98 -8.65 -8.30 -4.29
CA LEU A 98 -9.34 -7.68 -5.42
C LEU A 98 -8.38 -7.40 -6.59
N TYR A 99 -8.94 -7.36 -7.80
CA TYR A 99 -8.17 -7.08 -9.00
C TYR A 99 -7.57 -5.66 -8.99
N SER A 100 -8.30 -4.69 -8.45
CA SER A 100 -7.87 -3.29 -8.27
C SER A 100 -6.59 -3.19 -7.43
N GLU A 101 -6.54 -3.92 -6.33
CA GLU A 101 -5.41 -3.98 -5.41
C GLU A 101 -4.18 -4.66 -6.03
N VAL A 102 -4.35 -5.83 -6.65
CA VAL A 102 -3.26 -6.53 -7.34
C VAL A 102 -2.69 -5.65 -8.48
N LYS A 103 -3.56 -4.90 -9.16
CA LYS A 103 -3.14 -3.94 -10.19
C LYS A 103 -2.37 -2.77 -9.58
N PHE A 104 -2.77 -2.28 -8.41
CA PHE A 104 -2.03 -1.24 -7.67
C PHE A 104 -0.66 -1.75 -7.23
N PHE A 105 -0.60 -2.95 -6.66
CA PHE A 105 0.63 -3.62 -6.27
C PHE A 105 1.60 -3.75 -7.46
N LYS A 106 1.11 -4.13 -8.65
CA LYS A 106 1.95 -4.18 -9.86
C LYS A 106 2.52 -2.82 -10.25
N LYS A 107 1.77 -1.74 -10.04
CA LYS A 107 2.29 -0.38 -10.26
C LYS A 107 3.38 -0.04 -9.26
N ILE A 108 3.21 -0.35 -7.97
CA ILE A 108 4.25 -0.22 -6.94
C ILE A 108 5.49 -1.02 -7.38
N ARG A 109 5.32 -2.31 -7.70
CA ARG A 109 6.39 -3.20 -8.14
C ARG A 109 7.19 -2.63 -9.33
N SER A 110 6.51 -1.97 -10.28
CA SER A 110 7.17 -1.34 -11.43
C SER A 110 8.02 -0.10 -11.08
N ARG A 111 7.81 0.51 -9.90
CA ARG A 111 8.60 1.64 -9.40
C ARG A 111 9.79 1.22 -8.53
N ILE A 112 9.83 -0.05 -8.15
CA ILE A 112 10.81 -0.64 -7.24
C ILE A 112 11.90 -1.33 -8.06
N THR A 113 13.17 -1.20 -7.66
CA THR A 113 14.34 -1.73 -8.37
C THR A 113 14.76 -3.12 -7.91
N VAL A 114 14.32 -3.55 -6.73
CA VAL A 114 14.67 -4.86 -6.16
C VAL A 114 14.30 -6.03 -7.09
N SER A 115 15.15 -7.05 -7.14
CA SER A 115 14.94 -8.24 -7.98
C SER A 115 13.99 -9.24 -7.33
N ASP A 116 13.26 -10.01 -8.14
CA ASP A 116 12.35 -11.06 -7.65
C ASP A 116 13.06 -12.05 -6.72
N GLU A 117 14.32 -12.41 -7.04
CA GLU A 117 15.16 -13.27 -6.21
C GLU A 117 15.37 -12.70 -4.80
N GLN A 118 15.65 -11.40 -4.67
CA GLN A 118 15.86 -10.77 -3.36
C GLN A 118 14.57 -10.74 -2.54
N ILE A 119 13.43 -10.52 -3.20
CA ILE A 119 12.14 -10.54 -2.53
C ILE A 119 11.83 -11.97 -2.06
N LEU A 120 12.01 -12.98 -2.91
CA LEU A 120 11.77 -14.40 -2.57
C LEU A 120 12.69 -14.92 -1.46
N LEU A 121 13.90 -14.37 -1.34
CA LEU A 121 14.82 -14.69 -0.25
C LEU A 121 14.32 -14.22 1.12
N LYS A 122 13.58 -13.11 1.17
CA LYS A 122 13.05 -12.54 2.43
C LYS A 122 11.59 -12.88 2.68
N LEU A 123 10.80 -12.96 1.62
CA LEU A 123 9.35 -13.15 1.63
C LEU A 123 9.02 -14.48 0.94
N SER A 124 8.68 -15.48 1.74
CA SER A 124 8.19 -16.76 1.23
C SER A 124 6.67 -16.70 1.04
N GLY A 125 6.15 -17.19 -0.08
CA GLY A 125 4.70 -17.25 -0.35
C GLY A 125 4.15 -16.16 -1.29
N ILE A 126 4.97 -15.18 -1.66
CA ILE A 126 4.55 -14.08 -2.56
C ILE A 126 4.73 -14.41 -4.05
N GLU A 127 5.15 -15.63 -4.39
CA GLU A 127 5.44 -16.09 -5.75
C GLU A 127 4.27 -15.83 -6.72
N ASN A 128 3.04 -15.96 -6.23
CA ASN A 128 1.82 -15.70 -6.99
C ASN A 128 1.69 -14.23 -7.42
N TYR A 129 2.17 -13.29 -6.61
CA TYR A 129 2.14 -11.85 -6.93
C TYR A 129 3.27 -11.43 -7.88
N LEU A 130 4.38 -12.17 -7.86
CA LEU A 130 5.52 -11.95 -8.77
C LEU A 130 5.31 -12.54 -10.17
N GLN A 131 4.35 -13.47 -10.32
CA GLN A 131 4.03 -14.00 -11.64
C GLN A 131 3.49 -12.90 -12.57
N PRO A 132 3.91 -12.88 -13.85
CA PRO A 132 3.37 -11.98 -14.86
C PRO A 132 1.93 -12.36 -15.24
N GLY A 133 0.97 -12.10 -14.33
CA GLY A 133 -0.46 -12.32 -14.56
C GLY A 133 -1.11 -11.10 -15.21
N ILE A 134 -1.44 -11.20 -16.51
CA ILE A 134 -2.43 -10.40 -17.26
C ILE A 134 -2.49 -8.89 -16.90
N CYS A 135 -1.44 -8.15 -17.27
CA CYS A 135 -1.56 -6.71 -17.51
C CYS A 135 -2.21 -6.48 -18.88
N ALA A 136 -3.50 -6.75 -19.03
CA ALA A 136 -4.18 -6.55 -20.32
C ALA A 136 -4.90 -5.20 -20.44
N GLU A 137 -5.12 -4.45 -19.36
CA GLU A 137 -5.87 -3.19 -19.47
C GLU A 137 -5.18 -2.01 -18.77
N ASN A 138 -4.67 -1.10 -19.61
CA ASN A 138 -4.35 0.30 -19.31
C ASN A 138 -5.62 1.11 -18.94
N LYS A 139 -6.48 0.58 -18.07
CA LYS A 139 -7.50 1.41 -17.42
C LYS A 139 -6.80 2.16 -16.29
N ASP A 140 -7.05 3.47 -16.22
CA ASP A 140 -6.65 4.33 -15.09
C ASP A 140 -7.15 3.74 -13.75
N PHE A 141 -6.70 4.30 -12.63
CA PHE A 141 -7.29 3.97 -11.33
C PHE A 141 -8.82 4.15 -11.39
N GLU A 142 -9.55 3.25 -10.75
CA GLU A 142 -10.99 3.43 -10.56
C GLU A 142 -11.23 4.73 -9.75
N ASP A 143 -12.43 5.30 -9.87
CA ASP A 143 -12.75 6.50 -9.13
C ASP A 143 -12.84 6.15 -7.64
N VAL A 144 -11.84 6.58 -6.88
CA VAL A 144 -11.72 6.41 -5.43
C VAL A 144 -12.09 7.71 -4.72
N GLY A 145 -12.77 7.62 -3.57
CA GLY A 145 -13.20 8.76 -2.76
C GLY A 145 -14.54 8.53 -2.05
N GLY A 146 -14.81 9.29 -1.00
CA GLY A 146 -16.03 9.13 -0.17
C GLY A 146 -15.81 8.29 1.09
N PHE A 147 -14.55 8.06 1.47
CA PHE A 147 -14.16 7.32 2.67
C PHE A 147 -14.57 8.06 3.94
N LYS A 148 -14.95 7.31 4.97
CA LYS A 148 -15.23 7.87 6.30
C LYS A 148 -13.93 8.01 7.09
N GLN A 149 -13.93 8.93 8.07
CA GLN A 149 -12.83 9.02 9.02
C GLN A 149 -12.67 7.69 9.77
N ILE A 150 -11.41 7.30 9.95
CA ILE A 150 -11.01 6.05 10.59
C ILE A 150 -10.66 6.38 12.04
N SER A 151 -11.13 5.58 12.99
CA SER A 151 -10.82 5.74 14.41
C SER A 151 -10.29 4.41 14.95
N PHE A 152 -9.18 4.46 15.68
CA PHE A 152 -8.52 3.28 16.25
C PHE A 152 -8.97 2.98 17.68
#